data_AF-A0A3B9RYP7-F1
#
_entry.id   AF-A0A3B9RYP7-F1
#
_cell.length_a   1.000
_cell.length_b   1.000
_cell.length_c   1.000
_cell.angle_alpha   90.00
_cell.angle_beta   90.00
_cell.angle_gamma   90.00
#
_symmetry.space_group_name_H-M   'P 1'
#
loop_
_entity.id
_entity.type
_entity.pdbx_description
1 polymer ?
#
loop_
_entity_poly.entity_id
_entity_poly.type
_entity_poly.pdbx_seq_one_letter_code
_entity_poly.pdbx_strand_id
1 'polypeptide(L)'
;ILKETYGVMVYQEQIIQSVQVLAGFSLGQADLLRRAIGKKTVEILAEQRLQFVEGCLKNTKFVKLCPRESNPENKANEIFDTINYFSGYGFNKS
;
A
#
# COMPACT_ATOMS: atom_id res chain seq x y z
N ILE A 1 -6.37 8.49 6.84
CA ILE A 1 -4.93 8.31 6.54
C ILE A 1 -4.44 9.45 5.64
N LEU A 2 -4.99 9.64 4.44
CA LEU A 2 -4.53 10.65 3.47
C LEU A 2 -5.27 11.99 3.51
N LYS A 3 -6.22 12.18 4.46
CA LYS A 3 -7.05 13.39 4.55
C LYS A 3 -6.20 14.66 4.76
N GLU A 4 -5.15 14.54 5.56
CA GLU A 4 -4.24 15.65 5.88
C GLU A 4 -3.38 16.08 4.67
N THR A 5 -3.15 15.17 3.73
CA THR A 5 -2.36 15.39 2.51
C THR A 5 -3.23 15.48 1.27
N TYR A 6 -4.52 15.82 1.43
CA TYR A 6 -5.49 15.96 0.34
C TYR A 6 -5.56 14.75 -0.62
N GLY A 7 -5.35 13.55 -0.10
CA GLY A 7 -5.37 12.31 -0.88
C GLY A 7 -4.02 11.88 -1.47
N VAL A 8 -2.96 12.68 -1.31
CA VAL A 8 -1.61 12.36 -1.81
C VAL A 8 -0.82 11.59 -0.75
N MET A 9 -0.10 10.53 -1.12
CA MET A 9 0.85 9.87 -0.21
C MET A 9 2.14 10.66 -0.13
N VAL A 10 2.40 11.30 1.01
CA VAL A 10 3.59 12.14 1.20
C VAL A 10 4.51 11.58 2.29
N TYR A 11 3.94 10.92 3.30
CA TYR A 11 4.68 10.47 4.48
C TYR A 11 4.84 8.95 4.57
N GLN A 12 5.97 8.51 5.14
CA GLN A 12 6.26 7.08 5.34
C GLN A 12 5.25 6.41 6.28
N GLU A 13 4.79 7.14 7.30
CA GLU A 13 3.77 6.70 8.25
C GLU A 13 2.43 6.43 7.54
N GLN A 14 2.11 7.21 6.50
CA GLN A 14 0.90 7.00 5.71
C GLN A 14 0.98 5.71 4.90
N ILE A 15 2.16 5.35 4.40
CA ILE A 15 2.38 4.08 3.70
C ILE A 15 2.12 2.92 4.67
N ILE A 16 2.77 2.95 5.83
CA ILE A 16 2.61 1.91 6.87
C ILE A 16 1.13 1.76 7.24
N GLN A 17 0.45 2.84 7.61
CA GLN A 17 -0.96 2.78 8.00
C GLN A 17 -1.86 2.29 6.85
N SER A 18 -1.57 2.69 5.61
CA SER A 18 -2.38 2.28 4.45
C SER A 18 -2.30 0.77 4.22
N VAL A 19 -1.12 0.17 4.28
CA VAL A 19 -0.98 -1.27 4.03
C VAL A 19 -1.51 -2.12 5.17
N GLN A 20 -1.46 -1.62 6.41
CA GLN A 20 -2.12 -2.27 7.54
C GLN A 20 -3.66 -2.27 7.39
N VAL A 21 -4.24 -1.13 6.99
CA VAL A 21 -5.71 -1.00 6.88
C VAL A 21 -6.26 -1.69 5.63
N LEU A 22 -5.54 -1.63 4.51
CA LEU A 22 -5.98 -2.19 3.23
C LEU A 22 -5.72 -3.69 3.17
N ALA A 23 -4.48 -4.12 3.42
CA ALA A 23 -4.05 -5.51 3.25
C ALA A 23 -3.94 -6.30 4.56
N GLY A 24 -4.17 -5.66 5.72
CA GLY A 24 -4.07 -6.36 7.02
C GLY A 24 -2.64 -6.66 7.45
N PHE A 25 -1.65 -5.94 6.91
CA PHE A 25 -0.26 -6.15 7.28
C PHE A 25 -0.03 -5.91 8.78
N SER A 26 0.85 -6.70 9.38
CA SER A 26 1.39 -6.39 10.70
C SER A 26 2.33 -5.18 10.63
N LEU A 27 2.63 -4.57 11.77
CA LEU A 27 3.58 -3.45 11.84
C LEU A 27 4.96 -3.82 11.28
N GLY A 28 5.42 -5.05 11.53
CA GLY A 28 6.68 -5.57 10.99
C GLY A 28 6.66 -5.76 9.47
N GLN A 29 5.56 -6.29 8.92
CA GLN A 29 5.41 -6.45 7.46
C GLN A 29 5.33 -5.09 6.76
N ALA A 30 4.60 -4.14 7.33
CA ALA A 30 4.48 -2.80 6.79
C ALA A 30 5.83 -2.06 6.75
N ASP A 31 6.66 -2.19 7.79
CA ASP A 31 8.00 -1.61 7.81
C ASP A 31 8.99 -2.35 6.88
N LEU A 32 8.83 -3.68 6.72
CA LEU A 32 9.61 -4.44 5.72
C LEU A 32 9.32 -3.92 4.31
N LEU A 33 8.04 -3.76 3.96
CA LEU A 33 7.63 -3.19 2.68
C LEU A 33 8.19 -1.77 2.51
N ARG A 34 8.07 -0.89 3.51
CA ARG A 34 8.65 0.46 3.46
C ARG A 34 10.16 0.43 3.12
N ARG A 35 10.92 -0.45 3.78
CA ARG A 35 12.36 -0.61 3.54
C ARG A 35 12.65 -1.18 2.16
N ALA A 36 11.90 -2.17 1.72
CA ALA A 36 12.04 -2.79 0.40
C ALA A 36 11.81 -1.79 -0.72
N ILE A 37 10.82 -0.91 -0.55
CA ILE A 37 10.54 0.14 -1.53
C ILE A 37 11.66 1.18 -1.55
N GLY A 38 12.17 1.62 -0.40
CA GLY A 38 13.30 2.56 -0.35
C GLY A 38 14.58 2.02 -1.01
N LYS A 39 14.82 0.70 -0.91
CA LYS A 39 15.96 0.01 -1.54
C LYS A 39 15.71 -0.43 -2.99
N LYS A 40 14.47 -0.30 -3.49
CA LYS A 40 14.03 -0.76 -4.82
C LYS A 40 14.38 -2.23 -5.11
N THR A 41 14.26 -3.10 -4.10
CA THR A 41 14.56 -4.54 -4.27
C THR A 41 13.42 -5.24 -5.00
N VAL A 42 13.59 -5.49 -6.30
CA VAL A 42 12.53 -5.98 -7.20
C VAL A 42 11.91 -7.28 -6.72
N GLU A 43 12.72 -8.25 -6.27
CA GLU A 43 12.23 -9.56 -5.82
C GLU A 43 11.32 -9.43 -4.58
N ILE A 44 11.75 -8.64 -3.59
CA ILE A 44 10.97 -8.41 -2.38
C ILE A 44 9.69 -7.63 -2.70
N LEU A 45 9.77 -6.63 -3.59
CA LEU A 45 8.60 -5.87 -4.02
C LEU A 45 7.55 -6.75 -4.71
N ALA A 46 7.97 -7.70 -5.55
CA ALA A 46 7.06 -8.64 -6.19
C ALA A 46 6.37 -9.55 -5.16
N GLU A 47 7.11 -10.08 -4.19
CA GLU A 47 6.54 -10.88 -3.11
C GLU A 47 5.54 -10.08 -2.27
N GLN A 48 5.93 -8.87 -1.86
CA GLN A 48 5.07 -8.01 -1.06
C GLN A 48 3.84 -7.53 -1.82
N ARG A 49 3.92 -7.37 -3.15
CA ARG A 49 2.78 -7.05 -4.01
C ARG A 49 1.74 -8.17 -3.96
N LEU A 50 2.16 -9.43 -4.09
CA LEU A 50 1.26 -10.57 -3.99
C LEU A 50 0.57 -10.62 -2.62
N GLN A 51 1.34 -10.50 -1.54
CA GLN A 51 0.79 -10.47 -0.18
C GLN A 51 -0.17 -9.30 0.03
N PHE A 52 0.14 -8.13 -0.51
CA PHE A 52 -0.71 -6.94 -0.42
C PHE A 52 -2.04 -7.14 -1.15
N VAL A 53 -1.99 -7.65 -2.38
CA VAL A 53 -3.19 -7.92 -3.19
C VAL A 53 -4.06 -8.96 -2.52
N GLU A 54 -3.49 -10.10 -2.09
CA GLU A 54 -4.24 -11.13 -1.36
C GLU A 54 -4.87 -10.58 -0.08
N GLY A 55 -4.15 -9.76 0.68
CA GLY A 55 -4.67 -9.12 1.88
C GLY A 55 -5.85 -8.19 1.57
N CYS A 56 -5.75 -7.39 0.50
CA CYS A 56 -6.82 -6.49 0.06
C CYS A 56 -8.06 -7.27 -0.39
N LEU A 57 -7.87 -8.39 -1.09
CA LEU A 57 -8.98 -9.27 -1.52
C LEU A 57 -9.67 -9.95 -0.34
N LYS A 58 -8.92 -10.32 0.71
CA LYS A 58 -9.48 -10.84 1.97
C LYS A 58 -10.21 -9.76 2.78
N ASN A 59 -9.90 -8.49 2.55
CA ASN A 59 -10.56 -7.37 3.20
C ASN A 59 -11.93 -7.08 2.55
N THR A 60 -12.99 -7.61 3.16
CA THR A 60 -14.36 -7.42 2.66
C THR A 60 -14.80 -5.96 2.54
N LYS A 61 -14.24 -5.04 3.34
CA LYS A 61 -14.54 -3.61 3.19
C LYS A 61 -13.92 -3.04 1.92
N PHE A 62 -12.68 -3.42 1.63
CA PHE A 62 -12.00 -3.02 0.40
C PHE A 62 -12.76 -3.50 -0.84
N VAL A 63 -13.12 -4.78 -0.86
CA VAL A 63 -13.89 -5.39 -1.96
C VAL A 63 -15.26 -4.71 -2.15
N LYS A 64 -15.97 -4.38 -1.07
CA LYS A 64 -17.26 -3.67 -1.13
C LYS A 64 -17.17 -2.22 -1.61
N LEU A 65 -16.05 -1.55 -1.33
CA LEU A 65 -15.82 -0.16 -1.73
C LEU A 65 -15.29 -0.04 -3.16
N CYS A 66 -14.89 -1.15 -3.79
CA CYS A 66 -14.48 -1.14 -5.18
C CYS A 66 -15.67 -0.75 -6.09
N PRO A 67 -15.49 0.20 -7.02
CA PRO A 67 -16.51 0.53 -8.01
C PRO A 67 -16.91 -0.72 -8.79
N ARG A 68 -18.20 -0.85 -9.14
CA ARG A 68 -18.71 -2.00 -9.93
C ARG A 68 -17.98 -2.21 -11.26
N GLU A 69 -17.36 -1.17 -11.78
CA GLU A 69 -16.64 -1.15 -13.06
C GLU A 69 -15.17 -1.62 -12.93
N SER A 70 -14.65 -1.81 -11.71
CA SER A 70 -13.25 -2.18 -11.48
C SER A 70 -13.11 -3.45 -10.64
N ASN A 71 -12.29 -4.38 -11.11
CA ASN A 71 -11.92 -5.58 -10.35
C ASN A 71 -11.13 -5.17 -9.09
N PRO A 72 -11.50 -5.63 -7.88
CA PRO A 72 -10.76 -5.38 -6.64
C PRO A 72 -9.27 -5.70 -6.75
N GLU A 73 -8.90 -6.75 -7.49
CA GLU A 73 -7.51 -7.11 -7.70
C GLU A 73 -6.75 -6.04 -8.49
N ASN A 74 -7.34 -5.54 -9.58
CA ASN A 74 -6.73 -4.46 -10.38
C ASN A 74 -6.58 -3.20 -9.53
N LYS A 75 -7.57 -2.90 -8.69
CA LYS A 75 -7.51 -1.72 -7.82
C LYS A 75 -6.44 -1.85 -6.76
N ALA A 76 -6.26 -3.03 -6.19
CA ALA A 76 -5.18 -3.30 -5.24
C ALA A 76 -3.80 -3.13 -5.90
N ASN A 77 -3.62 -3.65 -7.12
CA ASN A 77 -2.39 -3.46 -7.88
C ASN A 77 -2.12 -1.97 -8.17
N GLU A 78 -3.12 -1.20 -8.60
CA GLU A 78 -2.99 0.24 -8.85
C GLU A 78 -2.58 1.02 -7.59
N ILE A 79 -3.16 0.67 -6.44
CA ILE A 79 -2.79 1.26 -5.15
C ILE A 79 -1.35 0.90 -4.78
N PHE A 80 -0.92 -0.33 -5.01
CA PHE A 80 0.46 -0.75 -4.74
C PHE A 80 1.44 0.02 -5.63
N ASP A 81 1.12 0.19 -6.91
CA ASP A 81 1.95 0.95 -7.85
C ASP A 81 2.03 2.43 -7.44
N THR A 82 0.92 2.99 -6.92
CA THR A 82 0.89 4.33 -6.32
C THR A 82 1.81 4.42 -5.11
N ILE A 83 1.73 3.46 -4.18
CA ILE A 83 2.63 3.38 -3.02
C ILE A 83 4.10 3.32 -3.46
N ASN A 84 4.41 2.51 -4.47
CA ASN A 84 5.75 2.33 -5.02
C ASN A 84 6.27 3.57 -5.76
N TYR A 85 5.38 4.36 -6.36
CA TYR A 85 5.72 5.62 -6.98
C TYR A 85 6.07 6.70 -5.94
N PHE A 86 5.25 6.84 -4.90
CA PHE A 86 5.39 7.90 -3.89
C PHE A 86 6.45 7.63 -2.82
N SER A 87 6.74 6.37 -2.53
CA SER A 87 7.82 5.94 -1.63
C SER A 87 9.21 6.46 -2.02
N GLY A 88 9.47 6.69 -3.32
CA GLY A 88 10.70 7.30 -3.81
C GLY A 88 10.85 8.77 -3.41
N TYR A 89 9.75 9.40 -3.00
CA TYR A 89 9.64 10.81 -2.61
C TYR A 89 9.15 10.99 -1.17
N GLY A 90 8.97 9.91 -0.40
CA GLY A 90 8.34 9.93 0.91
C GLY A 90 9.22 10.55 1.99
N PHE A 91 8.88 11.76 2.44
CA PHE A 91 9.54 12.44 3.54
C PHE A 91 9.16 11.82 4.89
N ASN A 92 10.08 11.83 5.85
CA ASN A 92 9.81 11.37 7.21
C ASN A 92 8.98 12.45 7.93
N LYS A 93 7.83 12.12 8.51
CA LYS A 93 6.99 13.09 9.23
C LYS A 93 7.56 13.27 10.65
N SER A 94 8.65 14.04 10.76
CA SER A 94 9.25 14.39 12.06
C SER A 94 8.28 15.10 13.00
#